data_AF-A0A2V7SLQ6-F1
#
_entry.id   AF-A0A2V7SLQ6-F1
#
_cell.length_a   1.000
_cell.length_b   1.000
_cell.length_c   1.000
_cell.angle_alpha   90.00
_cell.angle_beta   90.00
_cell.angle_gamma   90.00
#
_symmetry.space_group_name_H-M   'P 1'
#
loop_
_entity.id
_entity.type
_entity.pdbx_description
1 polymer ?
#
loop_
_entity_poly.entity_id
_entity_poly.type
_entity_poly.pdbx_seq_one_letter_code
_entity_poly.pdbx_strand_id
1 'polypeptide(L)'
;MPIEGPLRELGIHDVFQLLDLSRKTGALRVTSDLRDDEGVVLFDGGRVVHASVRSHPTSIERILRHAGKVSDSDLAVAAALEPLAGEGLGDRLVRAGVITQRELERQLRLAIESVVFELLSWQEGFFSFEERSVADVPLDARIRISTESLLMEGARRIDEWSRIADKVPHLGVVPMLAPVEDDRASVLDLLPHEWEVLMMIDATRDLRGIAAALGRNEFEIAKIAYGLVSTGVVELVQAQPARSSAEAALGAEPALERARSAMAGRRPEEALSNARAALAADPASTEARLLAARALNRLARYGDAVDELRRAVQSDPLTSTVHLDLGFAAVRVADFASAHASWEHYLRLAPTASDAGRARAALETLTRLMHLLEAHADG
;
A
#
# COMPACT_ATOMS: atom_id res chain seq x y z
N MET A 1 -10.58 42.24 -3.01
CA MET A 1 -9.82 42.24 -1.75
C MET A 1 -9.27 40.84 -1.57
N PRO A 2 -7.99 40.66 -1.21
CA PRO A 2 -7.48 39.34 -0.88
C PRO A 2 -8.27 38.79 0.31
N ILE A 3 -8.74 37.55 0.19
CA ILE A 3 -9.43 36.85 1.28
C ILE A 3 -8.40 35.89 1.84
N GLU A 4 -7.97 36.11 3.07
CA GLU A 4 -6.96 35.29 3.72
C GLU A 4 -7.29 35.09 5.19
N GLY A 5 -6.82 33.99 5.77
CA GLY A 5 -7.07 33.67 7.16
C GLY A 5 -6.68 32.25 7.53
N PRO A 6 -6.75 31.90 8.83
CA PRO A 6 -6.45 30.55 9.29
C PRO A 6 -7.67 29.63 9.11
N LEU A 7 -7.42 28.36 8.79
CA LEU A 7 -8.50 27.38 8.52
C LEU A 7 -9.36 27.03 9.73
N ARG A 8 -8.86 27.28 10.93
CA ARG A 8 -9.62 27.12 12.18
C ARG A 8 -10.74 28.15 12.37
N GLU A 9 -10.66 29.30 11.69
CA GLU A 9 -11.66 30.38 11.79
C GLU A 9 -12.70 30.28 10.68
N LEU A 10 -12.27 29.90 9.48
CA LEU A 10 -13.11 29.69 8.32
C LEU A 10 -12.64 28.43 7.61
N GLY A 11 -13.46 27.38 7.64
CA GLY A 11 -13.09 26.10 7.05
C GLY A 11 -13.02 26.18 5.52
N ILE A 12 -12.27 25.27 4.88
CA ILE A 12 -12.15 25.24 3.41
C ILE A 12 -13.52 25.17 2.71
N HIS A 13 -14.48 24.46 3.30
CA HIS A 13 -15.84 24.37 2.77
C HIS A 13 -16.53 25.73 2.68
N ASP A 14 -16.41 26.56 3.72
CA ASP A 14 -16.97 27.90 3.77
C ASP A 14 -16.28 28.83 2.75
N VAL A 15 -14.96 28.71 2.62
CA VAL A 15 -14.18 29.47 1.61
C VAL A 15 -14.66 29.13 0.21
N PHE A 16 -14.84 27.85 -0.10
CA PHE A 16 -15.35 27.40 -1.39
C PHE A 16 -16.76 27.95 -1.66
N GLN A 17 -17.65 27.88 -0.67
CA GLN A 17 -19.01 28.41 -0.79
C GLN A 17 -19.01 29.92 -1.02
N LEU A 18 -18.16 30.67 -0.32
CA LEU A 18 -18.01 32.11 -0.49
C LEU A 18 -17.55 32.45 -1.91
N LEU A 19 -16.54 31.75 -2.42
CA LEU A 19 -16.00 31.97 -3.78
C LEU A 19 -17.02 31.63 -4.86
N ASP A 20 -17.86 30.61 -4.65
CA ASP A 20 -18.94 30.25 -5.57
C ASP A 20 -20.06 31.31 -5.59
N LEU A 21 -20.58 31.69 -4.40
CA LEU A 21 -21.62 32.70 -4.26
C LEU A 21 -21.21 34.07 -4.81
N SER A 22 -19.95 34.44 -4.61
CA SER A 22 -19.38 35.69 -5.12
C SER A 22 -18.85 35.59 -6.56
N ARG A 23 -18.98 34.42 -7.20
CA ARG A 23 -18.59 34.12 -8.58
C ARG A 23 -17.16 34.56 -8.89
N LYS A 24 -16.25 34.34 -7.94
CA LYS A 24 -14.86 34.82 -8.03
C LYS A 24 -14.05 34.00 -9.02
N THR A 25 -13.07 34.67 -9.62
CA THR A 25 -12.08 34.07 -10.51
C THR A 25 -10.69 34.37 -9.94
N GLY A 26 -9.88 33.34 -9.76
CA GLY A 26 -8.58 33.50 -9.10
C GLY A 26 -7.97 32.19 -8.61
N ALA A 27 -6.94 32.31 -7.78
CA ALA A 27 -6.27 31.18 -7.16
C ALA A 27 -6.45 31.21 -5.65
N LEU A 28 -6.98 30.11 -5.11
CA LEU A 28 -6.97 29.81 -3.68
C LEU A 28 -5.72 28.99 -3.38
N ARG A 29 -4.88 29.48 -2.48
CA ARG A 29 -3.71 28.78 -1.93
C ARG A 29 -4.02 28.38 -0.50
N VAL A 30 -3.63 27.17 -0.12
CA VAL A 30 -3.84 26.61 1.22
C VAL A 30 -2.53 25.96 1.67
N THR A 31 -2.01 26.34 2.82
CA THR A 31 -0.77 25.81 3.39
C THR A 31 -1.04 25.14 4.72
N SER A 32 -0.42 23.98 4.96
CA SER A 32 -0.50 23.24 6.22
C SER A 32 0.91 22.97 6.74
N ASP A 33 1.25 23.53 7.89
CA ASP A 33 2.55 23.33 8.54
C ASP A 33 2.67 21.91 9.12
N LEU A 34 1.55 21.34 9.60
CA LEU A 34 1.53 19.98 10.15
C LEU A 34 1.83 18.93 9.09
N ARG A 35 1.33 19.15 7.87
CA ARG A 35 1.48 18.22 6.74
C ARG A 35 2.68 18.52 5.86
N ASP A 36 3.38 19.64 6.10
CA ASP A 36 4.44 20.18 5.23
C ASP A 36 4.01 20.21 3.75
N ASP A 37 2.77 20.64 3.52
CA ASP A 37 2.15 20.58 2.19
C ASP A 37 1.38 21.87 1.86
N GLU A 38 1.12 22.03 0.58
CA GLU A 38 0.46 23.21 0.02
C GLU A 38 -0.45 22.85 -1.14
N GLY A 39 -1.72 23.23 -1.04
CA GLY A 39 -2.72 23.14 -2.08
C GLY A 39 -2.91 24.44 -2.85
N VAL A 40 -3.19 24.31 -4.15
CA VAL A 40 -3.63 25.41 -5.01
C VAL A 40 -4.86 24.97 -5.79
N VAL A 41 -5.92 25.77 -5.72
CA VAL A 41 -7.19 25.55 -6.43
C VAL A 41 -7.52 26.78 -7.26
N LEU A 42 -7.77 26.58 -8.55
CA LEU A 42 -8.11 27.66 -9.48
C LEU A 42 -9.61 27.71 -9.70
N PHE A 43 -10.16 28.93 -9.60
CA PHE A 43 -11.57 29.22 -9.78
C PHE A 43 -11.80 30.08 -11.02
N ASP A 44 -12.86 29.77 -11.77
CA ASP A 44 -13.35 30.56 -12.90
C ASP A 44 -14.87 30.79 -12.78
N GLY A 45 -15.23 31.97 -12.28
CA GLY A 45 -16.62 32.36 -12.07
C GLY A 45 -17.30 31.51 -10.99
N GLY A 46 -16.59 31.23 -9.89
CA GLY A 46 -17.06 30.40 -8.77
C GLY A 46 -16.90 28.90 -8.96
N ARG A 47 -16.50 28.44 -10.16
CA ARG A 47 -16.31 27.01 -10.47
C ARG A 47 -14.85 26.61 -10.39
N VAL A 48 -14.58 25.41 -9.91
CA VAL A 48 -13.22 24.85 -9.88
C VAL A 48 -12.81 24.39 -11.27
N VAL A 49 -11.66 24.85 -11.74
CA VAL A 49 -11.08 24.47 -13.05
C VAL A 49 -9.77 23.70 -12.93
N HIS A 50 -9.07 23.84 -11.82
CA HIS A 50 -7.83 23.11 -11.56
C HIS A 50 -7.60 22.99 -10.06
N ALA A 51 -6.95 21.91 -9.64
CA ALA A 51 -6.50 21.72 -8.28
C ALA A 51 -5.21 20.91 -8.25
N SER A 52 -4.27 21.27 -7.37
CA SER A 52 -3.01 20.54 -7.15
C SER A 52 -2.53 20.70 -5.71
N VAL A 53 -1.81 19.71 -5.20
CA VAL A 53 -1.02 19.81 -3.96
C VAL A 53 0.46 19.62 -4.27
N ARG A 54 1.34 20.19 -3.45
CA ARG A 54 2.79 20.15 -3.64
C ARG A 54 3.32 18.72 -3.56
N SER A 55 2.80 17.92 -2.63
CA SER A 55 3.14 16.50 -2.50
C SER A 55 2.82 15.68 -3.76
N HIS A 56 1.76 16.05 -4.49
CA HIS A 56 1.30 15.32 -5.68
C HIS A 56 0.91 16.29 -6.81
N PRO A 57 1.88 16.85 -7.55
CA PRO A 57 1.60 17.81 -8.61
C PRO A 57 0.68 17.21 -9.68
N THR A 58 -0.40 17.92 -10.01
CA THR A 58 -1.44 17.48 -10.97
C THR A 58 -0.91 17.59 -12.41
N SER A 59 -0.05 16.66 -12.80
CA SER A 59 0.43 16.52 -14.18
C SER A 59 -0.48 15.58 -14.96
N ILE A 60 -0.98 16.02 -16.12
CA ILE A 60 -1.79 15.22 -17.04
C ILE A 60 -1.09 13.91 -17.38
N GLU A 61 0.21 13.98 -17.63
CA GLU A 61 1.05 12.82 -17.91
C GLU A 61 1.00 11.81 -16.77
N ARG A 62 1.21 12.28 -15.52
CA ARG A 62 1.19 11.43 -14.33
C ARG A 62 -0.19 10.81 -14.12
N ILE A 63 -1.25 11.59 -14.27
CA ILE A 63 -2.64 11.14 -14.11
C ILE A 63 -2.94 10.00 -15.09
N LEU A 64 -2.64 10.22 -16.38
CA LEU A 64 -2.95 9.25 -17.42
C LEU A 64 -2.08 7.99 -17.33
N ARG A 65 -0.78 8.13 -16.98
CA ARG A 65 0.11 6.98 -16.75
C ARG A 65 -0.38 6.15 -15.57
N HIS A 66 -0.70 6.80 -14.45
CA HIS A 66 -1.13 6.11 -13.24
C HIS A 66 -2.48 5.40 -13.43
N ALA A 67 -3.38 5.97 -14.24
CA ALA A 67 -4.62 5.32 -14.65
C ALA A 67 -4.45 4.23 -15.72
N GLY A 68 -3.21 3.94 -16.15
CA GLY A 68 -2.89 2.95 -17.18
C GLY A 68 -3.47 3.28 -18.57
N LYS A 69 -3.78 4.56 -18.85
CA LYS A 69 -4.42 4.99 -20.11
C LYS A 69 -3.42 5.34 -21.20
N VAL A 70 -2.17 5.60 -20.83
CA VAL A 70 -1.10 5.94 -21.76
C VAL A 70 0.18 5.22 -21.36
N SER A 71 0.91 4.71 -22.35
CA SER A 71 2.25 4.17 -22.20
C SER A 71 3.32 5.22 -22.50
N ASP A 72 4.57 4.90 -22.19
CA ASP A 72 5.74 5.72 -22.56
C ASP A 72 5.83 5.92 -24.07
N SER A 73 5.43 4.90 -24.85
CA SER A 73 5.41 4.97 -26.31
C SER A 73 4.32 5.93 -26.82
N ASP A 74 3.14 5.92 -26.20
CA ASP A 74 2.04 6.82 -26.57
C ASP A 74 2.39 8.28 -26.28
N LEU A 75 3.06 8.52 -25.16
CA LEU A 75 3.55 9.85 -24.78
C LEU A 75 4.63 10.34 -25.72
N ALA A 76 5.54 9.46 -26.17
CA ALA A 76 6.53 9.81 -27.18
C ALA A 76 5.89 10.18 -28.53
N VAL A 77 4.85 9.44 -28.94
CA VAL A 77 4.07 9.75 -30.16
C VAL A 77 3.39 11.10 -30.04
N ALA A 78 2.69 11.37 -28.92
CA ALA A 78 2.04 12.67 -28.70
C ALA A 78 3.06 13.82 -28.59
N ALA A 79 4.23 13.58 -27.99
CA ALA A 79 5.30 14.56 -27.88
C ALA A 79 5.91 14.94 -29.24
N ALA A 80 5.96 14.00 -30.19
CA ALA A 80 6.46 14.21 -31.54
C ALA A 80 5.50 14.98 -32.46
N LEU A 81 4.22 15.11 -32.09
CA LEU A 81 3.27 15.94 -32.82
C LEU A 81 3.57 17.43 -32.58
N GLU A 82 3.63 18.20 -33.66
CA GLU A 82 3.72 19.66 -33.57
C GLU A 82 2.51 20.20 -32.79
N PRO A 83 2.73 21.04 -31.75
CA PRO A 83 1.66 21.60 -30.96
C PRO A 83 0.90 22.66 -31.77
N LEU A 84 -0.43 22.52 -31.82
CA LEU A 84 -1.30 23.58 -32.32
C LEU A 84 -1.40 24.72 -31.29
N ALA A 85 -1.79 25.91 -31.74
CA ALA A 85 -1.89 27.08 -30.87
C ALA A 85 -2.89 26.82 -29.71
N GLY A 86 -2.38 26.84 -28.48
CA GLY A 86 -3.17 26.59 -27.27
C GLY A 86 -3.42 25.10 -26.95
N GLU A 87 -2.83 24.17 -27.72
CA GLU A 87 -2.98 22.74 -27.53
C GLU A 87 -2.07 22.23 -26.40
N GLY A 88 -2.64 21.53 -25.42
CA GLY A 88 -1.90 20.89 -24.34
C GLY A 88 -1.48 19.45 -24.67
N LEU A 89 -0.89 18.77 -23.68
CA LEU A 89 -0.51 17.35 -23.84
C LEU A 89 -1.76 16.46 -23.97
N GLY A 90 -2.82 16.76 -23.21
CA GLY A 90 -4.06 15.99 -23.26
C GLY A 90 -4.70 16.02 -24.65
N ASP A 91 -4.77 17.20 -25.26
CA ASP A 91 -5.32 17.38 -26.60
C ASP A 91 -4.52 16.60 -27.66
N ARG A 92 -3.19 16.61 -27.57
CA ARG A 92 -2.33 15.84 -28.47
C ARG A 92 -2.54 14.34 -28.35
N LEU A 93 -2.76 13.83 -27.13
CA LEU A 93 -3.08 12.42 -26.90
C LEU A 93 -4.46 12.04 -27.46
N VAL A 94 -5.43 12.96 -27.40
CA VAL A 94 -6.74 12.80 -28.03
C VAL A 94 -6.63 12.80 -29.55
N ARG A 95 -5.87 13.74 -30.13
CA ARG A 95 -5.63 13.85 -31.58
C ARG A 95 -4.85 12.67 -32.14
N ALA A 96 -3.90 12.13 -31.37
CA ALA A 96 -3.18 10.90 -31.71
C ALA A 96 -4.07 9.65 -31.63
N GLY A 97 -5.28 9.75 -31.08
CA GLY A 97 -6.22 8.63 -30.94
C GLY A 97 -5.89 7.66 -29.81
N VAL A 98 -4.95 8.02 -28.92
CA VAL A 98 -4.55 7.18 -27.77
C VAL A 98 -5.67 7.13 -26.73
N ILE A 99 -6.29 8.28 -26.46
CA ILE A 99 -7.42 8.42 -25.54
C ILE A 99 -8.55 9.21 -26.19
N THR A 100 -9.76 9.10 -25.64
CA THR A 100 -10.90 9.92 -26.09
C THR A 100 -11.01 11.20 -25.27
N GLN A 101 -11.64 12.24 -25.83
CA GLN A 101 -11.94 13.48 -25.10
C GLN A 101 -12.71 13.21 -23.79
N ARG A 102 -13.68 12.29 -23.83
CA ARG A 102 -14.46 11.89 -22.64
C ARG A 102 -13.60 11.24 -21.57
N GLU A 103 -12.61 10.46 -21.97
CA GLU A 103 -11.69 9.82 -21.03
C GLU A 103 -10.74 10.82 -20.38
N LEU A 104 -10.18 11.74 -21.17
CA LEU A 104 -9.37 12.85 -20.65
C LEU A 104 -10.15 13.66 -19.62
N GLU A 105 -11.39 14.04 -19.96
CA GLU A 105 -12.27 14.79 -19.05
C GLU A 105 -12.58 14.03 -17.76
N ARG A 106 -12.81 12.71 -17.88
CA ARG A 106 -13.05 11.84 -16.72
C ARG A 106 -11.85 11.80 -15.78
N GLN A 107 -10.64 11.60 -16.31
CA GLN A 107 -9.43 11.48 -15.49
C GLN A 107 -9.05 12.79 -14.81
N LEU A 108 -9.16 13.91 -15.52
CA LEU A 108 -8.95 15.24 -14.96
C LEU A 108 -9.95 15.57 -13.84
N ARG A 109 -11.23 15.22 -14.03
CA ARG A 109 -12.26 15.37 -12.98
C ARG A 109 -11.88 14.61 -11.71
N LEU A 110 -11.52 13.33 -11.84
CA LEU A 110 -11.13 12.49 -10.71
C LEU A 110 -9.91 13.06 -9.97
N ALA A 111 -8.93 13.59 -10.70
CA ALA A 111 -7.75 14.22 -10.11
C ALA A 111 -8.10 15.49 -9.32
N ILE A 112 -8.93 16.38 -9.88
CA ILE A 112 -9.38 17.60 -9.19
C ILE A 112 -10.18 17.25 -7.94
N GLU A 113 -11.12 16.31 -8.05
CA GLU A 113 -11.93 15.82 -6.93
C GLU A 113 -11.05 15.29 -5.81
N SER A 114 -10.04 14.46 -6.12
CA SER A 114 -9.10 13.93 -5.13
C SER A 114 -8.40 15.02 -4.34
N VAL A 115 -7.87 16.05 -5.01
CA VAL A 115 -7.18 17.16 -4.36
C VAL A 115 -8.13 18.00 -3.52
N VAL A 116 -9.32 18.33 -4.05
CA VAL A 116 -10.31 19.13 -3.32
C VAL A 116 -10.75 18.40 -2.04
N PHE A 117 -10.97 17.08 -2.10
CA PHE A 117 -11.33 16.29 -0.92
C PHE A 117 -10.20 16.23 0.10
N GLU A 118 -8.95 16.12 -0.35
CA GLU A 118 -7.80 16.21 0.54
C GLU A 118 -7.80 17.55 1.30
N LEU A 119 -7.96 18.67 0.59
CA LEU A 119 -7.99 20.00 1.21
C LEU A 119 -9.18 20.20 2.15
N LEU A 120 -10.36 19.65 1.81
CA LEU A 120 -11.53 19.68 2.71
C LEU A 120 -11.29 18.94 4.02
N SER A 121 -10.36 17.97 4.05
CA SER A 121 -9.98 17.26 5.28
C SER A 121 -9.02 18.05 6.19
N TRP A 122 -8.43 19.14 5.71
CA TRP A 122 -7.48 19.93 6.48
C TRP A 122 -8.22 20.80 7.51
N GLN A 123 -8.01 20.49 8.79
CA GLN A 123 -8.60 21.22 9.93
C GLN A 123 -7.70 22.36 10.43
N GLU A 124 -6.49 22.45 9.90
CA GLU A 124 -5.48 23.44 10.28
C GLU A 124 -4.77 23.94 9.02
N GLY A 125 -4.24 25.15 9.11
CA GLY A 125 -3.46 25.78 8.05
C GLY A 125 -3.84 27.22 7.85
N PHE A 126 -3.33 27.81 6.77
CA PHE A 126 -3.62 29.17 6.34
C PHE A 126 -4.07 29.14 4.89
N PHE A 127 -5.09 29.92 4.55
CA PHE A 127 -5.53 30.08 3.17
C PHE A 127 -5.37 31.52 2.72
N SER A 128 -5.13 31.72 1.42
CA SER A 128 -5.16 33.02 0.77
C SER A 128 -5.76 32.91 -0.63
N PHE A 129 -6.60 33.87 -0.99
CA PHE A 129 -7.21 33.95 -2.31
C PHE A 129 -6.78 35.22 -3.04
N GLU A 130 -6.22 35.02 -4.23
CA GLU A 130 -5.78 36.08 -5.12
C GLU A 130 -6.63 36.09 -6.40
N GLU A 131 -7.27 37.22 -6.68
CA GLU A 131 -7.98 37.43 -7.95
C GLU A 131 -6.96 37.54 -9.08
N ARG A 132 -7.02 36.60 -10.03
CA ARG A 132 -6.14 36.56 -11.20
C ARG A 132 -6.85 35.97 -12.41
N SER A 133 -6.38 36.32 -13.60
CA SER A 133 -6.86 35.68 -14.82
C SER A 133 -6.47 34.21 -14.83
N VAL A 134 -7.40 33.35 -15.25
CA VAL A 134 -7.19 31.92 -15.51
C VAL A 134 -7.03 31.65 -17.02
N ALA A 135 -6.86 32.70 -17.83
CA ALA A 135 -6.63 32.57 -19.27
C ALA A 135 -5.34 31.81 -19.62
N ASP A 136 -4.38 31.79 -18.70
CA ASP A 136 -3.11 31.06 -18.86
C ASP A 136 -3.22 29.57 -18.49
N VAL A 137 -4.37 29.13 -17.99
CA VAL A 137 -4.63 27.71 -17.74
C VAL A 137 -4.81 27.01 -19.10
N PRO A 138 -4.05 25.93 -19.39
CA PRO A 138 -4.14 25.19 -20.64
C PRO A 138 -5.59 24.80 -21.00
N LEU A 139 -5.95 24.87 -22.29
CA LEU A 139 -7.31 24.63 -22.79
C LEU A 139 -7.88 23.26 -22.39
N ASP A 140 -7.00 22.27 -22.27
CA ASP A 140 -7.25 20.90 -21.82
C ASP A 140 -7.70 20.80 -20.35
N ALA A 141 -7.55 21.85 -19.54
CA ALA A 141 -8.05 21.92 -18.16
C ALA A 141 -9.39 22.69 -18.00
N ARG A 142 -10.14 22.94 -19.09
CA ARG A 142 -11.44 23.67 -19.05
C ARG A 142 -12.61 22.89 -18.45
N ILE A 143 -12.36 21.89 -17.63
CA ILE A 143 -13.43 21.25 -16.88
C ILE A 143 -13.88 22.23 -15.81
N ARG A 144 -15.12 22.69 -15.91
CA ARG A 144 -15.72 23.57 -14.90
C ARG A 144 -16.55 22.72 -13.97
N ILE A 145 -15.97 22.37 -12.82
CA ILE A 145 -16.64 21.59 -11.81
C ILE A 145 -17.41 22.53 -10.88
N SER A 146 -18.67 22.18 -10.60
CA SER A 146 -19.48 22.93 -9.64
C SER A 146 -18.90 22.77 -8.24
N THR A 147 -18.68 23.89 -7.56
CA THR A 147 -18.25 23.92 -6.17
C THR A 147 -19.30 23.26 -5.27
N GLU A 148 -20.58 23.52 -5.50
CA GLU A 148 -21.68 22.84 -4.81
C GLU A 148 -21.62 21.32 -4.97
N SER A 149 -21.38 20.81 -6.19
CA SER A 149 -21.27 19.37 -6.41
C SER A 149 -20.06 18.76 -5.70
N LEU A 150 -18.93 19.46 -5.66
CA LEU A 150 -17.74 19.03 -4.91
C LEU A 150 -18.01 19.01 -3.41
N LEU A 151 -18.67 20.03 -2.87
CA LEU A 151 -19.00 20.10 -1.44
C LEU A 151 -20.04 19.04 -1.05
N MET A 152 -21.06 18.82 -1.88
CA MET A 152 -22.08 17.78 -1.66
C MET A 152 -21.48 16.38 -1.73
N GLU A 153 -20.61 16.12 -2.70
CA GLU A 153 -19.89 14.85 -2.78
C GLU A 153 -18.92 14.68 -1.61
N GLY A 154 -18.25 15.77 -1.17
CA GLY A 154 -17.40 15.77 0.02
C GLY A 154 -18.16 15.44 1.30
N ALA A 155 -19.30 16.11 1.53
CA ALA A 155 -20.18 15.84 2.68
C ALA A 155 -20.73 14.41 2.65
N ARG A 156 -21.20 13.95 1.49
CA ARG A 156 -21.64 12.58 1.27
C ARG A 156 -20.53 11.58 1.59
N ARG A 157 -19.29 11.85 1.18
CA ARG A 157 -18.15 10.97 1.48
C ARG A 157 -17.76 10.98 2.94
N ILE A 158 -17.82 12.12 3.63
CA ILE A 158 -17.57 12.17 5.08
C ILE A 158 -18.64 11.33 5.81
N ASP A 159 -19.90 11.50 5.46
CA ASP A 159 -21.01 10.74 6.02
C ASP A 159 -20.91 9.25 5.69
N GLU A 160 -20.63 8.89 4.44
CA GLU A 160 -20.45 7.50 4.02
C GLU A 160 -19.15 6.90 4.62
N TRP A 161 -18.08 7.68 4.79
CA TRP A 161 -16.84 7.26 5.47
C TRP A 161 -17.11 6.92 6.92
N SER A 162 -17.89 7.75 7.63
CA SER A 162 -18.29 7.48 9.02
C SER A 162 -19.02 6.14 9.19
N ARG A 163 -19.75 5.68 8.16
CA ARG A 163 -20.47 4.39 8.17
C ARG A 163 -19.55 3.19 7.94
N ILE A 164 -18.44 3.38 7.22
CA ILE A 164 -17.48 2.30 6.93
C ILE A 164 -16.27 2.29 7.86
N ALA A 165 -16.03 3.39 8.59
CA ALA A 165 -14.85 3.61 9.44
C ALA A 165 -14.61 2.51 10.49
N ASP A 166 -15.68 1.88 11.00
CA ASP A 166 -15.60 0.79 11.97
C ASP A 166 -14.85 -0.44 11.43
N LYS A 167 -14.91 -0.67 10.10
CA LYS A 167 -14.24 -1.79 9.43
C LYS A 167 -13.08 -1.33 8.53
N VAL A 168 -13.19 -0.14 7.94
CA VAL A 168 -12.18 0.48 7.06
C VAL A 168 -11.74 1.81 7.70
N PRO A 169 -10.84 1.78 8.69
CA PRO A 169 -10.49 2.98 9.47
C PRO A 169 -9.78 4.06 8.64
N HIS A 170 -8.94 3.67 7.68
CA HIS A 170 -8.27 4.55 6.71
C HIS A 170 -7.82 3.75 5.49
N LEU A 171 -7.41 4.42 4.41
CA LEU A 171 -7.01 3.78 3.15
C LEU A 171 -5.62 3.09 3.20
N GLY A 172 -4.81 3.38 4.21
CA GLY A 172 -3.51 2.72 4.42
C GLY A 172 -3.60 1.31 5.02
N VAL A 173 -4.77 0.68 5.02
CA VAL A 173 -4.91 -0.72 5.48
C VAL A 173 -4.63 -1.69 4.33
N VAL A 174 -4.06 -2.84 4.65
CA VAL A 174 -3.76 -3.91 3.69
C VAL A 174 -4.88 -4.96 3.75
N PRO A 175 -5.63 -5.17 2.66
CA PRO A 175 -6.57 -6.27 2.58
C PRO A 175 -5.85 -7.61 2.47
N MET A 176 -6.44 -8.63 3.10
CA MET A 176 -6.04 -10.03 3.03
C MET A 176 -7.28 -10.90 2.81
N LEU A 177 -7.15 -11.97 2.03
CA LEU A 177 -8.22 -12.97 1.94
C LEU A 177 -8.38 -13.67 3.29
N ALA A 178 -9.60 -13.72 3.79
CA ALA A 178 -9.93 -14.42 5.02
C ALA A 178 -9.73 -15.94 4.84
N PRO A 179 -9.31 -16.67 5.89
CA PRO A 179 -9.21 -18.12 5.84
C PRO A 179 -10.60 -18.73 5.55
N VAL A 180 -10.63 -19.74 4.69
CA VAL A 180 -11.88 -20.46 4.37
C VAL A 180 -12.25 -21.35 5.56
N GLU A 181 -13.34 -21.00 6.24
CA GLU A 181 -13.98 -21.87 7.22
C GLU A 181 -15.03 -22.75 6.51
N ASP A 182 -14.90 -24.08 6.63
CA ASP A 182 -15.71 -25.09 5.89
C ASP A 182 -17.24 -24.93 6.07
N ASP A 183 -17.70 -24.21 7.11
CA ASP A 183 -19.12 -24.08 7.45
C ASP A 183 -19.85 -22.93 6.72
N ARG A 184 -19.18 -22.12 5.90
CA ARG A 184 -19.80 -20.99 5.19
C ARG A 184 -19.60 -21.02 3.68
N ALA A 185 -20.24 -21.97 3.02
CA ALA A 185 -20.44 -21.91 1.58
C ALA A 185 -21.53 -20.87 1.21
N SER A 186 -21.24 -19.57 1.39
CA SER A 186 -22.08 -18.52 0.81
C SER A 186 -21.64 -18.26 -0.62
N VAL A 187 -22.58 -18.34 -1.56
CA VAL A 187 -22.37 -17.91 -2.95
C VAL A 187 -22.05 -16.42 -2.92
N LEU A 188 -20.83 -16.07 -3.33
CA LEU A 188 -20.39 -14.70 -3.50
C LEU A 188 -20.93 -14.16 -4.82
N ASP A 189 -21.95 -13.31 -4.72
CA ASP A 189 -22.47 -12.55 -5.86
C ASP A 189 -21.77 -11.19 -5.89
N LEU A 190 -20.60 -11.15 -6.52
CA LEU A 190 -19.79 -9.95 -6.69
C LEU A 190 -19.99 -9.35 -8.08
N LEU A 191 -20.13 -8.04 -8.13
CA LEU A 191 -20.15 -7.29 -9.38
C LEU A 191 -18.77 -7.32 -10.05
N PRO A 192 -18.67 -7.11 -11.39
CA PRO A 192 -17.39 -7.18 -12.10
C PRO A 192 -16.28 -6.31 -11.51
N HIS A 193 -16.62 -5.12 -11.02
CA HIS A 193 -15.65 -4.19 -10.41
C HIS A 193 -15.24 -4.62 -8.99
N GLU A 194 -16.08 -5.36 -8.27
CA GLU A 194 -15.72 -5.91 -6.96
C GLU A 194 -14.76 -7.10 -7.11
N TRP A 195 -14.96 -7.90 -8.17
CA TRP A 195 -14.01 -8.94 -8.59
C TRP A 195 -12.63 -8.37 -8.93
N GLU A 196 -12.56 -7.26 -9.66
CA GLU A 196 -11.29 -6.60 -9.97
C GLU A 196 -10.51 -6.23 -8.69
N VAL A 197 -11.20 -5.69 -7.69
CA VAL A 197 -10.56 -5.35 -6.39
C VAL A 197 -10.10 -6.61 -5.66
N LEU A 198 -10.94 -7.64 -5.60
CA LEU A 198 -10.60 -8.92 -4.95
C LEU A 198 -9.34 -9.54 -5.57
N MET A 199 -9.18 -9.46 -6.89
CA MET A 199 -8.01 -9.99 -7.61
C MET A 199 -6.71 -9.22 -7.34
N MET A 200 -6.80 -7.97 -6.89
CA MET A 200 -5.61 -7.17 -6.54
C MET A 200 -5.09 -7.43 -5.13
N ILE A 201 -5.82 -8.19 -4.31
CA ILE A 201 -5.46 -8.51 -2.92
C ILE A 201 -4.31 -9.51 -2.92
N ASP A 202 -3.12 -9.04 -2.59
CA ASP A 202 -1.89 -9.84 -2.51
C ASP A 202 -1.22 -9.79 -1.13
N ALA A 203 -1.93 -9.27 -0.12
CA ALA A 203 -1.43 -9.04 1.24
C ALA A 203 -0.23 -8.08 1.35
N THR A 204 0.08 -7.29 0.31
CA THR A 204 1.17 -6.30 0.34
C THR A 204 0.72 -4.88 0.02
N ARG A 205 -0.20 -4.70 -0.94
CA ARG A 205 -0.73 -3.38 -1.31
C ARG A 205 -1.76 -2.90 -0.31
N ASP A 206 -1.70 -1.64 0.08
CA ASP A 206 -2.79 -0.99 0.79
C ASP A 206 -3.93 -0.60 -0.17
N LEU A 207 -5.08 -0.15 0.37
CA LEU A 207 -6.22 0.23 -0.45
C LEU A 207 -5.91 1.40 -1.41
N ARG A 208 -4.97 2.29 -1.05
CA ARG A 208 -4.49 3.35 -1.96
C ARG A 208 -3.76 2.75 -3.17
N GLY A 209 -2.85 1.81 -2.92
CA GLY A 209 -2.12 1.10 -3.97
C GLY A 209 -3.04 0.31 -4.91
N ILE A 210 -4.11 -0.26 -4.38
CA ILE A 210 -5.14 -0.94 -5.18
C ILE A 210 -5.93 0.08 -6.03
N ALA A 211 -6.35 1.20 -5.45
CA ALA A 211 -7.04 2.27 -6.16
C ALA A 211 -6.20 2.83 -7.32
N ALA A 212 -4.93 3.11 -7.04
CA ALA A 212 -3.92 3.51 -8.01
C ALA A 212 -3.80 2.51 -9.17
N ALA A 213 -3.58 1.23 -8.87
CA ALA A 213 -3.38 0.19 -9.88
C ALA A 213 -4.60 -0.03 -10.79
N LEU A 214 -5.81 0.12 -10.23
CA LEU A 214 -7.05 -0.01 -10.99
C LEU A 214 -7.49 1.31 -11.67
N GLY A 215 -6.81 2.43 -11.40
CA GLY A 215 -7.23 3.75 -11.86
C GLY A 215 -8.63 4.14 -11.37
N ARG A 216 -9.00 3.69 -10.15
CA ARG A 216 -10.31 3.91 -9.52
C ARG A 216 -10.20 4.89 -8.35
N ASN A 217 -11.34 5.42 -7.94
CA ASN A 217 -11.39 6.35 -6.81
C ASN A 217 -11.12 5.62 -5.48
N GLU A 218 -10.25 6.15 -4.63
CA GLU A 218 -9.91 5.54 -3.33
C GLU A 218 -11.14 5.25 -2.47
N PHE A 219 -12.14 6.12 -2.50
CA PHE A 219 -13.37 5.97 -1.75
C PHE A 219 -14.27 4.84 -2.28
N GLU A 220 -14.26 4.61 -3.60
CA GLU A 220 -14.94 3.47 -4.22
C GLU A 220 -14.29 2.16 -3.78
N ILE A 221 -12.95 2.10 -3.77
CA ILE A 221 -12.19 0.95 -3.27
C ILE A 221 -12.49 0.70 -1.79
N ALA A 222 -12.55 1.74 -0.96
CA ALA A 222 -12.91 1.59 0.45
C ALA A 222 -14.30 0.98 0.65
N LYS A 223 -15.29 1.36 -0.17
CA LYS A 223 -16.63 0.78 -0.12
C LYS A 223 -16.67 -0.68 -0.55
N ILE A 224 -15.95 -1.03 -1.60
CA ILE A 224 -15.81 -2.41 -2.05
C ILE A 224 -15.13 -3.25 -0.96
N ALA A 225 -14.02 -2.74 -0.40
CA ALA A 225 -13.32 -3.39 0.72
C ALA A 225 -14.24 -3.57 1.94
N TYR A 226 -15.04 -2.56 2.31
CA TYR A 226 -16.03 -2.67 3.37
C TYR A 226 -17.06 -3.78 3.11
N GLY A 227 -17.56 -3.90 1.87
CA GLY A 227 -18.47 -4.95 1.46
C GLY A 227 -17.85 -6.33 1.62
N LEU A 228 -16.64 -6.52 1.08
CA LEU A 228 -15.88 -7.77 1.18
C LEU A 228 -15.58 -8.17 2.63
N VAL A 229 -15.19 -7.22 3.47
CA VAL A 229 -14.98 -7.45 4.92
C VAL A 229 -16.29 -7.79 5.61
N SER A 230 -17.38 -7.17 5.22
CA SER A 230 -18.70 -7.46 5.78
C SER A 230 -19.22 -8.84 5.40
N THR A 231 -18.82 -9.36 4.24
CA THR A 231 -19.09 -10.76 3.84
C THR A 231 -18.13 -11.77 4.49
N GLY A 232 -17.06 -11.30 5.14
CA GLY A 232 -16.04 -12.16 5.74
C GLY A 232 -15.09 -12.80 4.72
N VAL A 233 -15.04 -12.30 3.48
CA VAL A 233 -14.11 -12.77 2.44
C VAL A 233 -12.74 -12.13 2.59
N VAL A 234 -12.70 -10.92 3.13
CA VAL A 234 -11.49 -10.13 3.31
C VAL A 234 -11.38 -9.71 4.76
N GLU A 235 -10.16 -9.69 5.28
CA GLU A 235 -9.82 -9.03 6.53
C GLU A 235 -8.89 -7.85 6.22
N LEU A 236 -9.03 -6.75 6.96
CA LEU A 236 -8.16 -5.59 6.81
C LEU A 236 -7.16 -5.57 7.95
N VAL A 237 -5.90 -5.64 7.59
CA VAL A 237 -4.79 -5.53 8.54
C VAL A 237 -4.25 -4.12 8.45
N GLN A 238 -4.02 -3.51 9.61
CA GLN A 238 -3.30 -2.25 9.66
C GLN A 238 -1.92 -2.44 9.02
N ALA A 239 -1.62 -1.68 7.96
CA ALA A 239 -0.23 -1.55 7.56
C ALA A 239 0.48 -0.94 8.77
N GLN A 240 1.32 -1.72 9.45
CA GLN A 240 2.30 -1.10 10.33
C GLN A 240 3.01 -0.06 9.49
N PRO A 241 3.09 1.21 9.93
CA PRO A 241 3.75 2.22 9.13
C PRO A 241 5.16 1.70 8.91
N ALA A 242 5.43 1.28 7.68
CA ALA A 242 6.77 1.07 7.22
C ALA A 242 7.41 2.47 7.29
N ARG A 243 8.01 2.79 8.46
CA ARG A 243 9.29 3.51 8.44
C ARG A 243 10.04 2.89 7.29
N SER A 244 10.45 3.70 6.32
CA SER A 244 10.97 3.19 5.04
C SER A 244 11.84 1.96 5.33
N SER A 245 11.66 0.85 4.61
CA SER A 245 12.37 -0.41 4.93
C SER A 245 13.88 -0.19 5.13
N ALA A 246 14.43 0.85 4.48
CA ALA A 246 15.77 1.39 4.72
C ALA A 246 16.00 1.99 6.12
N GLU A 247 15.14 2.90 6.63
CA GLU A 247 15.25 3.48 7.98
C GLU A 247 14.96 2.46 9.09
N ALA A 248 14.03 1.52 8.87
CA ALA A 248 13.77 0.43 9.80
C ALA A 248 14.99 -0.51 9.89
N ALA A 249 15.57 -0.89 8.75
CA ALA A 249 16.81 -1.66 8.70
C ALA A 249 17.99 -0.92 9.37
N LEU A 250 18.14 0.38 9.10
CA LEU A 250 19.16 1.24 9.74
C LEU A 250 18.98 1.31 11.26
N GLY A 251 17.74 1.37 11.76
CA GLY A 251 17.43 1.35 13.18
C GLY A 251 17.63 -0.01 13.85
N ALA A 252 17.45 -1.10 13.11
CA ALA A 252 17.64 -2.48 13.59
C ALA A 252 19.12 -2.91 13.59
N GLU A 253 19.96 -2.35 12.72
CA GLU A 253 21.36 -2.76 12.50
C GLU A 253 22.20 -2.81 13.80
N PRO A 254 22.15 -1.81 14.71
CA PRO A 254 22.94 -1.86 15.95
C PRO A 254 22.52 -3.01 16.89
N ALA A 255 21.25 -3.42 16.83
CA ALA A 255 20.75 -4.55 17.61
C ALA A 255 21.06 -5.89 16.94
N LEU A 256 20.99 -5.97 15.61
CA LEU A 256 21.44 -7.11 14.82
C LEU A 256 22.91 -7.42 15.07
N GLU A 257 23.77 -6.41 15.07
CA GLU A 257 25.21 -6.61 15.28
C GLU A 257 25.52 -7.14 16.70
N ARG A 258 24.82 -6.62 17.71
CA ARG A 258 24.90 -7.16 19.08
C ARG A 258 24.39 -8.60 19.16
N ALA A 259 23.32 -8.93 18.45
CA ALA A 259 22.80 -10.30 18.38
C ALA A 259 23.80 -11.25 17.70
N ARG A 260 24.41 -10.85 16.57
CA ARG A 260 25.45 -11.62 15.88
C ARG A 260 26.67 -11.86 16.79
N SER A 261 27.16 -10.81 17.45
CA SER A 261 28.28 -10.89 18.40
C SER A 261 27.97 -11.79 19.61
N ALA A 262 26.76 -11.70 20.17
CA ALA A 262 26.33 -12.58 21.26
C ALA A 262 26.21 -14.05 20.82
N MET A 263 25.70 -14.31 19.60
CA MET A 263 25.66 -15.65 19.03
C MET A 263 27.05 -16.24 18.82
N ALA A 264 27.98 -15.46 18.28
CA ALA A 264 29.38 -15.87 18.10
C ALA A 264 30.05 -16.14 19.46
N GLY A 265 29.76 -15.30 20.46
CA GLY A 265 30.24 -15.45 21.83
C GLY A 265 29.52 -16.51 22.67
N ARG A 266 28.64 -17.34 22.09
CA ARG A 266 27.86 -18.38 22.78
C ARG A 266 27.06 -17.87 24.00
N ARG A 267 26.52 -16.65 23.91
CA ARG A 267 25.63 -16.04 24.91
C ARG A 267 24.20 -15.98 24.35
N PRO A 268 23.46 -17.10 24.35
CA PRO A 268 22.20 -17.19 23.62
C PRO A 268 21.07 -16.34 24.22
N GLU A 269 21.07 -16.06 25.52
CA GLU A 269 20.10 -15.16 26.14
C GLU A 269 20.28 -13.71 25.67
N GLU A 270 21.53 -13.23 25.65
CA GLU A 270 21.87 -11.90 25.11
C GLU A 270 21.54 -11.82 23.62
N ALA A 271 21.84 -12.87 22.85
CA ALA A 271 21.51 -12.94 21.43
C ALA A 271 20.00 -12.84 21.19
N LEU A 272 19.19 -13.59 21.94
CA LEU A 272 17.74 -13.54 21.83
C LEU A 272 17.18 -12.17 22.19
N SER A 273 17.70 -11.55 23.25
CA SER A 273 17.29 -10.21 23.68
C SER A 273 17.57 -9.17 22.60
N ASN A 274 18.79 -9.15 22.05
CA ASN A 274 19.16 -8.21 20.99
C ASN A 274 18.43 -8.49 19.66
N ALA A 275 18.18 -9.76 19.31
CA ALA A 275 17.39 -10.11 18.13
C ALA A 275 15.93 -9.63 18.26
N ARG A 276 15.33 -9.73 19.46
CA ARG A 276 14.00 -9.15 19.72
C ARG A 276 13.99 -7.63 19.65
N ALA A 277 15.04 -6.97 20.12
CA ALA A 277 15.18 -5.53 19.97
C ALA A 277 15.28 -5.12 18.49
N ALA A 278 15.99 -5.89 17.67
CA ALA A 278 16.02 -5.69 16.22
C ALA A 278 14.63 -5.88 15.59
N LEU A 279 13.88 -6.93 15.99
CA LEU A 279 12.51 -7.17 15.52
C LEU A 279 11.51 -6.09 15.96
N ALA A 280 11.75 -5.42 17.09
CA ALA A 280 10.93 -4.29 17.51
C ALA A 280 11.17 -3.04 16.64
N ALA A 281 12.37 -2.92 16.05
CA ALA A 281 12.73 -1.82 15.15
C ALA A 281 12.35 -2.12 13.68
N ASP A 282 12.55 -3.37 13.24
CA ASP A 282 12.16 -3.89 11.94
C ASP A 282 11.46 -5.26 12.10
N PRO A 283 10.12 -5.28 12.20
CA PRO A 283 9.35 -6.51 12.32
C PRO A 283 9.49 -7.46 11.13
N ALA A 284 9.89 -6.97 9.96
CA ALA A 284 10.04 -7.74 8.73
C ALA A 284 11.45 -8.34 8.56
N SER A 285 12.38 -8.07 9.47
CA SER A 285 13.77 -8.54 9.37
C SER A 285 13.87 -10.08 9.48
N THR A 286 14.02 -10.75 8.33
CA THR A 286 14.28 -12.20 8.23
C THR A 286 15.54 -12.59 9.01
N GLU A 287 16.59 -11.77 8.96
CA GLU A 287 17.83 -12.02 9.69
C GLU A 287 17.63 -11.96 11.21
N ALA A 288 16.88 -10.99 11.72
CA ALA A 288 16.59 -10.89 13.15
C ALA A 288 15.79 -12.11 13.64
N ARG A 289 14.82 -12.59 12.85
CA ARG A 289 14.06 -13.83 13.14
C ARG A 289 14.97 -15.06 13.15
N LEU A 290 15.90 -15.17 12.20
CA LEU A 290 16.89 -16.25 12.16
C LEU A 290 17.80 -16.25 13.40
N LEU A 291 18.32 -15.09 13.80
CA LEU A 291 19.15 -14.96 15.00
C LEU A 291 18.36 -15.32 16.26
N ALA A 292 17.10 -14.88 16.37
CA ALA A 292 16.21 -15.25 17.47
C ALA A 292 15.98 -16.77 17.52
N ALA A 293 15.64 -17.40 16.39
CA ALA A 293 15.41 -18.83 16.32
C ALA A 293 16.66 -19.66 16.66
N ARG A 294 17.83 -19.26 16.17
CA ARG A 294 19.10 -19.92 16.53
C ARG A 294 19.44 -19.78 18.01
N ALA A 295 19.16 -18.62 18.60
CA ALA A 295 19.31 -18.41 20.03
C ALA A 295 18.33 -19.29 20.83
N LEU A 296 17.06 -19.34 20.44
CA LEU A 296 16.03 -20.21 21.04
C LEU A 296 16.41 -21.70 20.96
N ASN A 297 16.94 -22.15 19.82
CA ASN A 297 17.47 -23.51 19.66
C ASN A 297 18.62 -23.83 20.64
N ARG A 298 19.53 -22.88 20.89
CA ARG A 298 20.60 -23.02 21.88
C ARG A 298 20.07 -23.07 23.32
N LEU A 299 18.95 -22.38 23.58
CA LEU A 299 18.23 -22.38 24.86
C LEU A 299 17.29 -23.58 25.03
N ALA A 300 17.30 -24.53 24.09
CA ALA A 300 16.37 -25.66 24.05
C ALA A 300 14.88 -25.30 23.97
N ARG A 301 14.55 -24.08 23.54
CA ARG A 301 13.18 -23.59 23.32
C ARG A 301 12.75 -23.88 21.88
N TYR A 302 12.62 -25.17 21.56
CA TYR A 302 12.45 -25.62 20.17
C TYR A 302 11.11 -25.21 19.55
N GLY A 303 10.01 -25.18 20.32
CA GLY A 303 8.71 -24.73 19.82
C GLY A 303 8.75 -23.27 19.37
N ASP A 304 9.20 -22.38 20.25
CA ASP A 304 9.38 -20.95 19.92
C ASP A 304 10.31 -20.73 18.72
N ALA A 305 11.37 -21.56 18.58
CA ALA A 305 12.28 -21.47 17.45
C ALA A 305 11.58 -21.83 16.12
N VAL A 306 10.73 -22.85 16.12
CA VAL A 306 9.93 -23.24 14.96
C VAL A 306 8.95 -22.13 14.58
N ASP A 307 8.30 -21.49 15.55
CA ASP A 307 7.35 -20.41 15.28
C ASP A 307 8.02 -19.19 14.64
N GLU A 308 9.19 -18.78 15.14
CA GLU A 308 9.97 -17.69 14.54
C GLU A 308 10.47 -18.04 13.13
N LEU A 309 10.83 -19.30 12.87
CA LEU A 309 11.25 -19.76 11.55
C LEU A 309 10.10 -19.84 10.56
N ARG A 310 8.91 -20.30 10.98
CA ARG A 310 7.69 -20.28 10.13
C ARG A 310 7.32 -18.85 9.74
N ARG A 311 7.38 -17.93 10.70
CA ARG A 311 7.20 -16.50 10.47
C ARG A 311 8.26 -15.94 9.51
N ALA A 312 9.50 -16.39 9.59
CA ALA A 312 10.54 -16.00 8.63
C ALA A 312 10.24 -16.53 7.21
N VAL A 313 9.77 -17.77 7.07
CA VAL A 313 9.35 -18.35 5.77
C VAL A 313 8.17 -17.58 5.16
N GLN A 314 7.20 -17.17 5.97
CA GLN A 314 6.06 -16.37 5.49
C GLN A 314 6.47 -14.99 4.98
N SER A 315 7.48 -14.38 5.60
CA SER A 315 7.96 -13.04 5.24
C SER A 315 8.87 -13.07 4.01
N ASP A 316 9.73 -14.08 3.88
CA ASP A 316 10.60 -14.27 2.73
C ASP A 316 10.78 -15.77 2.44
N PRO A 317 9.95 -16.32 1.52
CA PRO A 317 10.00 -17.73 1.17
C PRO A 317 11.30 -18.17 0.45
N LEU A 318 12.09 -17.23 -0.09
CA LEU A 318 13.25 -17.54 -0.93
C LEU A 318 14.56 -17.61 -0.15
N THR A 319 14.56 -17.26 1.14
CA THR A 319 15.76 -17.39 1.97
C THR A 319 16.02 -18.86 2.33
N SER A 320 16.97 -19.49 1.62
CA SER A 320 17.33 -20.90 1.78
C SER A 320 17.72 -21.28 3.21
N THR A 321 18.48 -20.44 3.91
CA THR A 321 18.96 -20.72 5.28
C THR A 321 17.82 -20.86 6.30
N VAL A 322 16.68 -20.21 6.08
CA VAL A 322 15.49 -20.36 6.93
C VAL A 322 14.93 -21.77 6.84
N HIS A 323 14.83 -22.30 5.62
CA HIS A 323 14.34 -23.67 5.38
C HIS A 323 15.29 -24.72 5.98
N LEU A 324 16.60 -24.49 5.93
CA LEU A 324 17.57 -25.38 6.58
C LEU A 324 17.38 -25.42 8.11
N ASP A 325 17.33 -24.25 8.73
CA ASP A 325 17.19 -24.12 10.19
C ASP A 325 15.81 -24.62 10.68
N LEU A 326 14.74 -24.37 9.91
CA LEU A 326 13.39 -24.88 10.19
C LEU A 326 13.36 -26.40 10.18
N GLY A 327 14.00 -27.02 9.19
CA GLY A 327 14.05 -28.49 9.12
C GLY A 327 14.69 -29.12 10.35
N PHE A 328 15.82 -28.56 10.81
CA PHE A 328 16.48 -29.05 12.02
C PHE A 328 15.70 -28.73 13.31
N ALA A 329 15.05 -27.58 13.39
CA ALA A 329 14.24 -27.20 14.56
C ALA A 329 12.97 -28.07 14.65
N ALA A 330 12.31 -28.35 13.52
CA ALA A 330 11.09 -29.13 13.44
C ALA A 330 11.28 -30.59 13.91
N VAL A 331 12.42 -31.21 13.60
CA VAL A 331 12.76 -32.55 14.15
C VAL A 331 12.82 -32.56 15.67
N ARG A 332 13.25 -31.47 16.32
CA ARG A 332 13.34 -31.39 17.79
C ARG A 332 11.98 -31.34 18.48
N VAL A 333 10.93 -31.01 17.75
CA VAL A 333 9.53 -31.02 18.21
C VAL A 333 8.70 -32.16 17.59
N ALA A 334 9.37 -33.13 16.96
CA ALA A 334 8.75 -34.27 16.27
C ALA A 334 7.80 -33.90 15.11
N ASP A 335 7.93 -32.69 14.56
CA ASP A 335 7.22 -32.28 13.35
C ASP A 335 8.01 -32.73 12.11
N PHE A 336 7.95 -34.03 11.85
CA PHE A 336 8.71 -34.68 10.77
C PHE A 336 8.21 -34.24 9.39
N ALA A 337 6.92 -33.95 9.24
CA ALA A 337 6.35 -33.48 7.98
C ALA A 337 6.92 -32.11 7.58
N SER A 338 6.91 -31.14 8.51
CA SER A 338 7.53 -29.83 8.25
C SER A 338 9.03 -29.97 8.03
N ALA A 339 9.71 -30.83 8.81
CA ALA A 339 11.14 -31.04 8.65
C ALA A 339 11.53 -31.54 7.26
N HIS A 340 10.79 -32.54 6.75
CA HIS A 340 10.98 -33.09 5.42
C HIS A 340 10.77 -32.03 4.34
N ALA A 341 9.62 -31.34 4.37
CA ALA A 341 9.27 -30.32 3.38
C ALA A 341 10.30 -29.16 3.35
N SER A 342 10.78 -28.72 4.51
CA SER A 342 11.77 -27.64 4.60
C SER A 342 13.12 -28.04 4.02
N TRP A 343 13.63 -29.26 4.27
CA TRP A 343 14.90 -29.69 3.67
C TRP A 343 14.81 -29.91 2.17
N GLU A 344 13.70 -30.44 1.65
CA GLU A 344 13.47 -30.51 0.20
C GLU A 344 13.47 -29.11 -0.43
N HIS A 345 12.81 -28.16 0.21
CA HIS A 345 12.76 -26.78 -0.27
C HIS A 345 14.15 -26.13 -0.25
N TYR A 346 14.91 -26.28 0.85
CA TYR A 346 16.29 -25.82 0.93
C TYR A 346 17.18 -26.41 -0.18
N LEU A 347 17.08 -27.71 -0.45
CA LEU A 347 17.87 -28.38 -1.49
C LEU A 347 17.49 -27.93 -2.91
N ARG A 348 16.24 -27.49 -3.14
CA ARG A 348 15.83 -26.84 -4.39
C ARG A 348 16.45 -25.45 -4.55
N LEU A 349 16.47 -24.65 -3.47
CA LEU A 349 17.00 -23.29 -3.50
C LEU A 349 18.54 -23.25 -3.55
N ALA A 350 19.21 -24.16 -2.86
CA ALA A 350 20.66 -24.14 -2.68
C ALA A 350 21.32 -25.53 -2.84
N PRO A 351 21.20 -26.18 -4.02
CA PRO A 351 21.65 -27.56 -4.23
C PRO A 351 23.17 -27.76 -4.06
N THR A 352 23.96 -26.71 -4.25
CA THR A 352 25.44 -26.76 -4.20
C THR A 352 26.03 -26.05 -2.97
N ALA A 353 25.20 -25.68 -1.98
CA ALA A 353 25.70 -25.07 -0.75
C ALA A 353 26.58 -26.05 0.04
N SER A 354 27.52 -25.53 0.83
CA SER A 354 28.49 -26.33 1.59
C SER A 354 27.81 -27.27 2.61
N ASP A 355 26.64 -26.89 3.08
CA ASP A 355 25.76 -27.61 4.00
C ASP A 355 24.68 -28.47 3.31
N ALA A 356 24.60 -28.47 1.97
CA ALA A 356 23.64 -29.28 1.22
C ALA A 356 23.82 -30.79 1.46
N GLY A 357 25.05 -31.27 1.65
CA GLY A 357 25.31 -32.66 2.01
C GLY A 357 24.65 -33.07 3.34
N ARG A 358 24.65 -32.16 4.32
CA ARG A 358 24.03 -32.39 5.63
C ARG A 358 22.51 -32.46 5.51
N ALA A 359 21.89 -31.58 4.73
CA ALA A 359 20.45 -31.61 4.49
C ALA A 359 20.01 -32.88 3.75
N ARG A 360 20.76 -33.34 2.74
CA ARG A 360 20.46 -34.61 2.04
C ARG A 360 20.49 -35.81 2.98
N ALA A 361 21.53 -35.92 3.81
CA ALA A 361 21.65 -37.01 4.76
C ALA A 361 20.51 -36.99 5.81
N ALA A 362 20.12 -35.80 6.28
CA ALA A 362 19.02 -35.64 7.21
C ALA A 362 17.67 -36.04 6.57
N LEU A 363 17.43 -35.62 5.33
CA LEU A 363 16.24 -35.98 4.56
C LEU A 363 16.15 -37.50 4.34
N GLU A 364 17.21 -38.14 3.84
CA GLU A 364 17.25 -39.59 3.62
C GLU A 364 16.96 -40.38 4.91
N THR A 365 17.56 -39.95 6.02
CA THR A 365 17.36 -40.59 7.32
C THR A 365 15.91 -40.44 7.78
N LEU A 366 15.33 -39.25 7.62
CA LEU A 366 13.97 -38.97 8.04
C LEU A 366 12.94 -39.72 7.20
N THR A 367 13.13 -39.81 5.88
CA THR A 367 12.25 -40.59 4.99
C THR A 367 12.24 -42.07 5.38
N ARG A 368 13.41 -42.66 5.70
CA ARG A 368 13.49 -44.04 6.20
C ARG A 368 12.76 -44.21 7.53
N LEU A 369 12.91 -43.25 8.45
CA LEU A 369 12.21 -43.29 9.74
C LEU A 369 10.70 -43.21 9.55
N MET A 370 10.20 -42.29 8.72
CA MET A 370 8.76 -42.15 8.45
C MET A 370 8.18 -43.44 7.86
N HIS A 371 8.83 -44.06 6.88
CA HIS A 371 8.39 -45.35 6.34
C HIS A 371 8.36 -46.48 7.38
N LEU A 372 9.32 -46.52 8.30
CA LEU A 372 9.33 -47.52 9.38
C LEU A 372 8.19 -47.30 10.38
N LEU A 373 7.83 -46.04 10.65
CA LEU A 373 6.73 -45.67 11.54
C LEU A 373 5.38 -46.00 10.90
N GLU A 374 5.20 -45.72 9.61
CA GLU A 374 4.00 -46.07 8.84
C GLU A 374 3.80 -47.60 8.80
N ALA A 375 4.86 -48.36 8.50
CA ALA A 375 4.80 -49.82 8.49
C ALA A 375 4.48 -50.47 9.85
N HIS A 376 4.75 -49.78 10.96
CA HIS A 376 4.36 -50.21 12.31
C HIS A 376 2.96 -49.72 12.73
N ALA A 377 2.40 -48.72 12.07
CA ALA A 377 1.04 -48.24 12.34
C ALA A 377 -0.02 -49.10 11.62
N ASP A 378 0.35 -49.69 10.48
CA ASP A 378 -0.52 -50.52 9.63
C ASP A 378 -0.50 -52.03 9.95
N GLY A 379 0.34 -52.48 10.89
CA GLY A 379 0.47 -53.89 11.33
C GLY A 379 0.17 -54.05 12.81
#